data_AF-A0A9W4AFU9-F1
#
_entry.id   AF-A0A9W4AFU9-F1
#
_cell.length_a   1.000
_cell.length_b   1.000
_cell.length_c   1.000
_cell.angle_alpha   90.00
_cell.angle_beta   90.00
_cell.angle_gamma   90.00
#
_symmetry.space_group_name_H-M   'P 1'
#
loop_
_entity.id
_entity.type
_entity.pdbx_description
1 polymer ?
#
loop_
_entity_poly.entity_id
_entity_poly.type
_entity_poly.pdbx_seq_one_letter_code
_entity_poly.pdbx_strand_id
1 'polypeptide(L)'
;MSMMFNLKADIGNSKVKFKIEDKIEKVPSVYKRLFKPLDPSETNIEKCVVNLLDELQVHITSNTIKRSGQFLVGKRAMNFAKDTTTMDIEEGGKHEDDLPIIHLVSIVAAKAIQKEFGETNTLPATLDVKVKLTTAIPASEWKPEHARVLEKRLVEKPHIAIVDVAEEKVTVTVSFEQVTVTREGIPPLYRMIRAIADGENKMFRKYVEFCKQELKYTEEEIQKMLKLEVFSAKKILHVDIGDGTTEYIYTEGLNPKPDSCTGERRGIGHALLEAIKLLQNNRPGVGEITRQQFAEILLHEEHKFHQEAKEFFYETRYVQAENILRDIRNKYRNNTASEAEVIAIYGGGSIALEEDLEKELVSFCKRNKLELLWIPAEYAVDMNIEGLDVLEKEVLV
;
A
#
# COMPACT_ATOMS: atom_id res chain seq x y z
N MET A 1 -7.96 12.08 29.09
CA MET A 1 -9.18 12.08 28.26
C MET A 1 -9.06 10.95 27.25
N SER A 2 -10.15 10.25 26.91
CA SER A 2 -10.09 9.18 25.91
C SER A 2 -10.08 9.80 24.51
N MET A 3 -8.99 9.64 23.77
CA MET A 3 -8.87 10.09 22.38
C MET A 3 -9.52 9.06 21.45
N MET A 4 -10.15 9.50 20.36
CA MET A 4 -10.73 8.60 19.35
C MET A 4 -10.19 8.91 17.96
N PHE A 5 -9.75 7.88 17.24
CA PHE A 5 -9.30 7.96 15.86
C PHE A 5 -10.15 7.11 14.93
N ASN A 6 -10.53 7.70 13.80
CA ASN A 6 -11.02 6.99 12.63
C ASN A 6 -9.82 6.78 11.69
N LEU A 7 -9.25 5.59 11.71
CA LEU A 7 -8.04 5.21 11.00
C LEU A 7 -8.40 4.43 9.74
N LYS A 8 -7.88 4.88 8.59
CA LYS A 8 -7.80 4.05 7.39
C LYS A 8 -6.35 3.61 7.20
N ALA A 9 -6.13 2.36 6.84
CA ALA A 9 -4.78 1.86 6.60
C ALA A 9 -4.74 0.91 5.39
N ASP A 10 -3.88 1.25 4.43
CA ASP A 10 -3.42 0.38 3.35
C ASP A 10 -2.05 -0.18 3.76
N ILE A 11 -2.01 -1.45 4.20
CA ILE A 11 -0.84 -2.11 4.74
C ILE A 11 -0.07 -2.78 3.58
N GLY A 12 0.57 -1.96 2.76
CA GLY A 12 1.31 -2.41 1.59
C GLY A 12 2.66 -3.06 1.93
N ASN A 13 3.23 -3.80 0.98
CA ASN A 13 4.53 -4.48 1.14
C ASN A 13 5.70 -3.51 1.36
N SER A 14 5.67 -2.33 0.74
CA SER A 14 6.74 -1.33 0.82
C SER A 14 6.47 -0.25 1.86
N LYS A 15 5.22 0.20 1.95
CA LYS A 15 4.80 1.30 2.83
C LYS A 15 3.40 1.01 3.38
N VAL A 16 3.21 1.30 4.66
CA VAL A 16 1.89 1.45 5.27
C VAL A 16 1.43 2.87 4.99
N LYS A 17 0.37 3.02 4.20
CA LYS A 17 -0.29 4.31 4.00
C LYS A 17 -1.45 4.37 4.96
N PHE A 18 -1.61 5.49 5.64
CA PHE A 18 -2.70 5.65 6.56
C PHE A 18 -3.32 7.04 6.47
N LYS A 19 -4.57 7.12 6.88
CA LYS A 19 -5.32 8.37 6.96
C LYS A 19 -6.00 8.44 8.32
N ILE A 20 -5.67 9.48 9.08
CA ILE A 20 -6.40 9.91 10.27
C ILE A 20 -6.89 11.32 9.94
N GLU A 21 -8.17 11.57 10.15
CA GLU A 21 -8.83 12.80 9.69
C GLU A 21 -8.68 12.93 8.16
N ASP A 22 -8.14 14.05 7.63
CA ASP A 22 -8.03 14.29 6.19
C ASP A 22 -6.61 14.22 5.62
N LYS A 23 -5.62 13.83 6.43
CA LYS A 23 -4.21 13.76 5.99
C LYS A 23 -3.78 12.32 5.69
N ILE A 24 -3.33 12.06 4.46
CA ILE A 24 -2.67 10.81 4.10
C ILE A 24 -1.18 10.92 4.46
N GLU A 25 -0.70 9.97 5.25
CA GLU A 25 0.71 9.85 5.65
C GLU A 25 1.21 8.43 5.33
N LYS A 26 2.53 8.27 5.23
CA LYS A 26 3.15 7.02 4.75
C LYS A 26 4.33 6.66 5.64
N VAL A 27 4.40 5.42 6.10
CA VAL A 27 5.51 4.87 6.90
C VAL A 27 6.06 3.65 6.17
N PRO A 28 7.39 3.47 6.01
CA PRO A 28 7.95 2.26 5.42
C PRO A 28 7.50 0.99 6.15
N SER A 29 7.09 -0.06 5.43
CA SER A 29 6.59 -1.33 5.98
C SER A 29 7.73 -2.23 6.49
N VAL A 30 8.44 -1.74 7.49
CA VAL A 30 9.61 -2.40 8.07
C VAL A 30 9.66 -2.15 9.57
N TYR A 31 10.09 -3.16 10.31
CA TYR A 31 10.47 -2.99 11.71
C TYR A 31 11.76 -3.74 12.02
N LYS A 32 12.42 -3.36 13.11
CA LYS A 32 13.56 -4.09 13.67
C LYS A 32 13.31 -4.34 15.15
N ARG A 33 13.39 -5.60 15.57
CA ARG A 33 13.34 -5.93 16.99
C ARG A 33 14.66 -5.56 17.67
N LEU A 34 14.58 -4.96 18.84
CA LEU A 34 15.73 -4.63 19.67
C LEU A 34 15.74 -5.48 20.95
N PHE A 35 16.95 -5.81 21.41
CA PHE A 35 17.17 -6.43 22.72
C PHE A 35 17.33 -5.40 23.84
N LYS A 36 17.75 -4.19 23.50
CA LYS A 36 17.87 -3.03 24.38
C LYS A 36 17.42 -1.78 23.62
N PRO A 37 16.72 -0.82 24.25
CA PRO A 37 16.43 0.48 23.66
C PRO A 37 17.73 1.17 23.19
N LEU A 38 17.66 1.92 22.10
CA LEU A 38 18.75 2.80 21.69
C LEU A 38 18.63 4.13 22.44
N ASP A 39 19.78 4.74 22.70
CA ASP A 39 19.84 6.06 23.29
C ASP A 39 19.27 7.10 22.29
N PRO A 40 18.59 8.15 22.77
CA PRO A 40 18.05 9.18 21.90
C PRO A 40 19.18 9.96 21.22
N SER A 41 19.05 10.18 19.91
CA SER A 41 19.96 11.04 19.13
C SER A 41 19.58 12.52 19.19
N GLU A 42 18.34 12.83 19.55
CA GLU A 42 17.79 14.17 19.73
C GLU A 42 17.15 14.25 21.13
N THR A 43 17.45 15.33 21.86
CA THR A 43 16.98 15.54 23.23
C THR A 43 15.89 16.60 23.33
N ASN A 44 15.69 17.40 22.27
CA ASN A 44 14.60 18.36 22.21
C ASN A 44 13.26 17.65 21.99
N ILE A 45 12.38 17.71 23.00
CA ILE A 45 11.06 17.05 22.99
C ILE A 45 10.21 17.47 21.80
N GLU A 46 10.12 18.77 21.50
CA GLU A 46 9.31 19.28 20.40
C GLU A 46 9.75 18.70 19.05
N LYS A 47 11.07 18.71 18.77
CA LYS A 47 11.63 18.10 17.56
C LYS A 47 11.40 16.59 17.49
N CYS A 48 11.53 15.89 18.62
CA CYS A 48 11.24 14.46 18.71
C CYS A 48 9.77 14.16 18.38
N VAL A 49 8.84 14.95 18.92
CA VAL A 49 7.40 14.79 18.66
C VAL A 49 7.07 15.06 17.19
N VAL A 50 7.61 16.15 16.61
CA VAL A 50 7.40 16.48 15.19
C VAL A 50 7.86 15.34 14.27
N ASN A 51 9.02 14.74 14.56
CA ASN A 51 9.61 13.67 13.75
C ASN A 51 9.25 12.24 14.23
N LEU A 52 8.27 12.09 15.12
CA LEU A 52 8.07 10.83 15.86
C LEU A 52 7.78 9.61 14.97
N LEU A 53 7.08 9.80 13.85
CA LEU A 53 6.82 8.73 12.87
C LEU A 53 8.09 8.28 12.13
N ASP A 54 9.03 9.20 11.92
CA ASP A 54 10.30 8.93 11.24
C ASP A 54 11.29 8.26 12.21
N GLU A 55 11.28 8.65 13.49
CA GLU A 55 12.23 8.21 14.52
C GLU A 55 11.65 7.18 15.50
N LEU A 56 10.62 6.44 15.08
CA LEU A 56 9.78 5.64 15.96
C LEU A 56 10.54 4.49 16.65
N GLN A 57 10.68 4.61 17.97
CA GLN A 57 11.18 3.57 18.87
C GLN A 57 10.13 3.29 19.94
N VAL A 58 9.68 2.05 20.03
CA VAL A 58 8.50 1.68 20.82
C VAL A 58 8.63 0.31 21.44
N HIS A 59 8.20 0.17 22.70
CA HIS A 59 7.94 -1.11 23.31
C HIS A 59 6.47 -1.48 23.14
N ILE A 60 6.17 -2.62 22.54
CA ILE A 60 4.79 -3.09 22.37
C ILE A 60 4.55 -4.30 23.26
N THR A 61 3.51 -4.21 24.09
CA THR A 61 2.92 -5.33 24.80
C THR A 61 1.53 -5.61 24.23
N SER A 62 1.39 -6.76 23.57
CA SER A 62 0.13 -7.24 23.01
C SER A 62 0.12 -8.77 23.01
N ASN A 63 -1.05 -9.34 23.25
CA ASN A 63 -1.25 -10.80 23.25
C ASN A 63 -1.43 -11.39 21.84
N THR A 64 -1.48 -10.55 20.81
CA THR A 64 -1.78 -10.94 19.43
C THR A 64 -0.58 -10.81 18.49
N ILE A 65 0.56 -10.40 19.05
CA ILE A 65 1.88 -10.57 18.45
C ILE A 65 2.61 -11.74 19.10
N LYS A 66 3.51 -12.41 18.36
CA LYS A 66 4.21 -13.62 18.84
C LYS A 66 4.99 -13.38 20.13
N ARG A 67 5.57 -12.18 20.31
CA ARG A 67 6.29 -11.82 21.54
C ARG A 67 6.44 -10.31 21.72
N SER A 68 5.91 -9.78 22.82
CA SER A 68 6.13 -8.40 23.30
C SER A 68 7.61 -8.02 23.30
N GLY A 69 7.94 -6.77 23.00
CA GLY A 69 9.33 -6.34 22.91
C GLY A 69 9.52 -4.91 22.45
N GLN A 70 10.80 -4.55 22.30
CA GLN A 70 11.22 -3.25 21.78
C GLN A 70 11.39 -3.33 20.26
N PHE A 71 10.92 -2.31 19.55
CA PHE A 71 10.94 -2.22 18.10
C PHE A 71 11.39 -0.83 17.64
N LEU A 72 12.17 -0.79 16.56
CA LEU A 72 12.23 0.36 15.65
C LEU A 72 11.23 0.12 14.54
N VAL A 73 10.50 1.14 14.12
CA VAL A 73 9.45 1.02 13.11
C VAL A 73 9.65 2.08 12.03
N GLY A 74 9.41 1.72 10.78
CA GLY A 74 9.45 2.66 9.66
C GLY A 74 10.86 3.14 9.32
N LYS A 75 11.02 4.44 9.09
CA LYS A 75 12.25 5.04 8.55
C LYS A 75 13.46 4.77 9.45
N ARG A 76 13.31 4.88 10.78
CA ARG A 76 14.39 4.55 11.73
C ARG A 76 14.87 3.10 11.62
N ALA A 77 13.98 2.15 11.33
CA ALA A 77 14.36 0.75 11.11
C ALA A 77 15.14 0.56 9.80
N MET A 78 14.85 1.34 8.75
CA MET A 78 15.56 1.26 7.45
C MET A 78 17.03 1.65 7.52
N ASN A 79 17.43 2.43 8.53
CA ASN A 79 18.83 2.79 8.74
C ASN A 79 19.70 1.56 9.06
N PHE A 80 19.10 0.39 9.29
CA PHE A 80 19.78 -0.88 9.53
C PHE A 80 19.59 -1.80 8.33
N ALA A 81 20.69 -2.23 7.70
CA ALA A 81 20.64 -3.17 6.58
C ALA A 81 20.36 -4.61 7.02
N LYS A 82 20.75 -4.99 8.25
CA LYS A 82 20.63 -6.36 8.79
C LYS A 82 19.52 -6.50 9.82
N ASP A 83 18.94 -7.70 9.89
CA ASP A 83 17.92 -8.16 10.84
C ASP A 83 16.70 -7.23 10.94
N THR A 84 16.32 -6.61 9.83
CA THR A 84 15.02 -5.96 9.68
C THR A 84 13.99 -6.98 9.21
N THR A 85 12.74 -6.80 9.63
CA THR A 85 11.60 -7.57 9.19
C THR A 85 10.74 -6.69 8.30
N THR A 86 10.58 -7.11 7.05
CA THR A 86 9.65 -6.53 6.07
C THR A 86 8.54 -7.52 5.80
N MET A 87 7.45 -7.05 5.18
CA MET A 87 6.39 -7.96 4.74
C MET A 87 6.96 -8.94 3.72
N ASP A 88 6.67 -10.23 3.93
CA ASP A 88 7.14 -11.27 3.02
C ASP A 88 6.33 -11.23 1.71
N ILE A 89 7.02 -10.87 0.63
CA ILE A 89 6.45 -10.84 -0.73
C ILE A 89 6.41 -12.23 -1.37
N GLU A 90 7.13 -13.18 -0.77
CA GLU A 90 7.09 -14.59 -1.09
C GLU A 90 5.96 -15.22 -0.28
N GLU A 91 6.06 -15.54 1.00
CA GLU A 91 5.06 -16.42 1.65
C GLU A 91 3.63 -15.87 1.83
N GLY A 92 3.41 -14.55 1.83
CA GLY A 92 2.10 -13.92 2.06
C GLY A 92 1.68 -13.95 3.54
N GLY A 93 0.38 -13.78 3.82
CA GLY A 93 -0.18 -14.02 5.16
C GLY A 93 -0.32 -12.78 6.06
N LYS A 94 -0.80 -11.65 5.51
CA LYS A 94 -0.98 -10.40 6.28
C LYS A 94 -1.85 -10.58 7.53
N HIS A 95 -2.78 -11.52 7.52
CA HIS A 95 -3.68 -11.77 8.64
C HIS A 95 -3.01 -12.48 9.83
N GLU A 96 -1.88 -13.17 9.64
CA GLU A 96 -1.12 -13.88 10.69
C GLU A 96 0.19 -13.19 11.09
N ASP A 97 0.76 -12.35 10.22
CA ASP A 97 2.00 -11.63 10.49
C ASP A 97 1.84 -10.64 11.67
N ASP A 98 2.89 -10.46 12.47
CA ASP A 98 2.96 -9.44 13.51
C ASP A 98 3.13 -8.03 12.94
N LEU A 99 3.69 -7.90 11.72
CA LEU A 99 4.00 -6.62 11.10
C LEU A 99 2.81 -5.66 11.05
N PRO A 100 1.60 -6.05 10.60
CA PRO A 100 0.43 -5.17 10.63
C PRO A 100 0.10 -4.64 12.02
N ILE A 101 0.13 -5.50 13.05
CA ILE A 101 -0.19 -5.12 14.42
C ILE A 101 0.86 -4.15 14.97
N ILE A 102 2.14 -4.45 14.76
CA ILE A 102 3.26 -3.60 15.18
C ILE A 102 3.13 -2.22 14.54
N HIS A 103 2.90 -2.14 13.23
CA HIS A 103 2.76 -0.86 12.53
C HIS A 103 1.54 -0.08 12.98
N LEU A 104 0.35 -0.69 13.01
CA LEU A 104 -0.88 0.01 13.37
C LEU A 104 -0.83 0.57 14.79
N VAL A 105 -0.38 -0.23 15.76
CA VAL A 105 -0.25 0.21 17.16
C VAL A 105 0.78 1.35 17.29
N SER A 106 1.92 1.24 16.60
CA SER A 106 2.98 2.25 16.66
C SER A 106 2.55 3.57 16.02
N ILE A 107 1.89 3.52 14.86
CA ILE A 107 1.34 4.69 14.17
C ILE A 107 0.30 5.39 15.06
N VAL A 108 -0.66 4.64 15.60
CA VAL A 108 -1.69 5.22 16.48
C VAL A 108 -1.05 5.89 17.69
N ALA A 109 -0.09 5.22 18.35
CA ALA A 109 0.59 5.78 19.51
C ALA A 109 1.34 7.08 19.17
N ALA A 110 2.11 7.08 18.08
CA ALA A 110 2.83 8.27 17.63
C ALA A 110 1.88 9.43 17.31
N LYS A 111 0.79 9.17 16.58
CA LYS A 111 -0.20 10.19 16.22
C LYS A 111 -0.95 10.75 17.43
N ALA A 112 -1.24 9.91 18.43
CA ALA A 112 -1.88 10.35 19.67
C ALA A 112 -0.96 11.28 20.48
N ILE A 113 0.32 10.95 20.59
CA ILE A 113 1.33 11.81 21.24
C ILE A 113 1.45 13.13 20.50
N GLN A 114 1.57 13.10 19.16
CA GLN A 114 1.63 14.31 18.34
C GLN A 114 0.41 15.21 18.52
N LYS A 115 -0.78 14.63 18.58
CA LYS A 115 -2.03 15.38 18.76
C LYS A 115 -2.10 16.03 20.14
N GLU A 116 -1.93 15.26 21.21
CA GLU A 116 -1.99 15.79 22.59
C GLU A 116 -0.92 16.87 22.83
N PHE A 117 0.31 16.62 22.36
CA PHE A 117 1.40 17.60 22.49
C PHE A 117 1.10 18.87 21.68
N GLY A 118 0.56 18.75 20.47
CA GLY A 118 0.18 19.91 19.66
C GLY A 118 -0.95 20.75 20.28
N GLU A 119 -1.84 20.14 21.06
CA GLU A 119 -2.95 20.81 21.75
C GLU A 119 -2.52 21.43 23.09
N THR A 120 -1.59 20.79 23.83
CA THR A 120 -1.24 21.16 25.21
C THR A 120 0.16 21.74 25.38
N ASN A 121 1.02 21.62 24.37
CA ASN A 121 2.47 21.88 24.43
C ASN A 121 3.20 21.16 25.57
N THR A 122 2.62 20.05 26.06
CA THR A 122 3.15 19.26 27.17
C THR A 122 3.20 17.81 26.77
N LEU A 123 4.30 17.11 27.07
CA LEU A 123 4.42 15.69 26.79
C LEU A 123 3.59 14.90 27.81
N PRO A 124 2.56 14.13 27.38
CA PRO A 124 1.75 13.35 28.31
C PRO A 124 2.55 12.14 28.83
N ALA A 125 2.36 11.77 30.09
CA ALA A 125 2.94 10.52 30.62
C ALA A 125 2.16 9.28 30.11
N THR A 126 0.84 9.42 29.98
CA THR A 126 -0.08 8.33 29.61
C THR A 126 -1.20 8.82 28.69
N LEU A 127 -1.60 8.00 27.73
CA LEU A 127 -2.73 8.25 26.83
C LEU A 127 -3.60 7.00 26.67
N ASP A 128 -4.92 7.18 26.58
CA ASP A 128 -5.86 6.12 26.21
C ASP A 128 -6.54 6.47 24.88
N VAL A 129 -6.36 5.62 23.88
CA VAL A 129 -6.77 5.85 22.50
C VAL A 129 -7.70 4.75 22.03
N LYS A 130 -8.86 5.15 21.52
CA LYS A 130 -9.85 4.30 20.87
C LYS A 130 -9.72 4.44 19.36
N VAL A 131 -9.79 3.32 18.64
CA VAL A 131 -9.59 3.31 17.19
C VAL A 131 -10.75 2.59 16.50
N LYS A 132 -11.31 3.23 15.48
CA LYS A 132 -12.10 2.58 14.44
C LYS A 132 -11.22 2.43 13.21
N LEU A 133 -10.91 1.19 12.83
CA LEU A 133 -10.02 0.89 11.71
C LEU A 133 -10.80 0.40 10.50
N THR A 134 -10.50 0.96 9.33
CA THR A 134 -10.87 0.39 8.03
C THR A 134 -9.60 0.04 7.26
N THR A 135 -9.45 -1.21 6.86
CA THR A 135 -8.26 -1.71 6.14
C THR A 135 -8.64 -2.77 5.11
N ALA A 136 -7.68 -3.24 4.33
CA ALA A 136 -7.86 -4.27 3.34
C ALA A 136 -6.75 -5.33 3.43
N ILE A 137 -7.08 -6.56 3.03
CA ILE A 137 -6.12 -7.63 2.76
C ILE A 137 -6.14 -7.98 1.27
N PRO A 138 -5.06 -8.59 0.72
CA PRO A 138 -5.00 -9.03 -0.67
C PRO A 138 -6.23 -9.83 -1.03
N ALA A 139 -6.84 -9.55 -2.18
CA ALA A 139 -8.11 -10.20 -2.53
C ALA A 139 -7.94 -11.70 -2.76
N SER A 140 -6.75 -12.11 -3.22
CA SER A 140 -6.32 -13.50 -3.33
C SER A 140 -6.27 -14.24 -1.99
N GLU A 141 -5.92 -13.53 -0.92
CA GLU A 141 -5.96 -14.04 0.46
C GLU A 141 -7.32 -13.83 1.11
N TRP A 142 -8.20 -13.00 0.55
CA TRP A 142 -9.42 -12.65 1.24
C TRP A 142 -10.38 -13.83 1.29
N LYS A 143 -10.70 -14.23 2.52
CA LYS A 143 -11.85 -15.04 2.88
C LYS A 143 -12.48 -14.44 4.14
N PRO A 144 -13.78 -14.66 4.40
CA PRO A 144 -14.41 -14.14 5.62
C PRO A 144 -13.69 -14.58 6.90
N GLU A 145 -13.09 -15.78 6.88
CA GLU A 145 -12.29 -16.31 7.99
C GLU A 145 -10.98 -15.53 8.21
N HIS A 146 -10.20 -15.25 7.16
CA HIS A 146 -8.95 -14.50 7.28
C HIS A 146 -9.18 -13.05 7.71
N ALA A 147 -10.23 -12.40 7.18
CA ALA A 147 -10.65 -11.07 7.61
C ALA A 147 -10.96 -11.05 9.13
N ARG A 148 -11.76 -12.02 9.60
CA ARG A 148 -12.09 -12.17 11.03
C ARG A 148 -10.87 -12.46 11.91
N VAL A 149 -9.87 -13.20 11.41
CA VAL A 149 -8.63 -13.45 12.16
C VAL A 149 -7.91 -12.13 12.42
N LEU A 150 -7.74 -11.29 11.41
CA LEU A 150 -7.09 -9.98 11.58
C LEU A 150 -7.92 -9.04 12.47
N GLU A 151 -9.23 -8.98 12.27
CA GLU A 151 -10.16 -8.21 13.12
C GLU A 151 -10.04 -8.62 14.59
N LYS A 152 -10.08 -9.93 14.87
CA LYS A 152 -9.98 -10.46 16.22
C LYS A 152 -8.63 -10.11 16.86
N ARG A 153 -7.52 -10.21 16.11
CA ARG A 153 -6.18 -9.88 16.61
C ARG A 153 -6.04 -8.41 17.03
N LEU A 154 -6.88 -7.52 16.52
CA LEU A 154 -6.87 -6.10 16.87
C LEU A 154 -7.89 -5.75 17.96
N VAL A 155 -9.08 -6.35 17.94
CA VAL A 155 -10.19 -5.99 18.84
C VAL A 155 -10.14 -6.72 20.18
N GLU A 156 -9.61 -7.96 20.23
CA GLU A 156 -9.81 -8.86 21.39
C GLU A 156 -9.29 -8.29 22.72
N LYS A 157 -8.16 -7.57 22.71
CA LYS A 157 -7.57 -6.94 23.90
C LYS A 157 -6.86 -5.64 23.54
N PRO A 158 -6.85 -4.64 24.45
CA PRO A 158 -6.03 -3.45 24.29
C PRO A 158 -4.54 -3.79 24.10
N HIS A 159 -3.88 -2.99 23.29
CA HIS A 159 -2.45 -3.03 23.05
C HIS A 159 -1.79 -1.91 23.85
N ILE A 160 -0.62 -2.16 24.44
CA ILE A 160 0.14 -1.13 25.15
C ILE A 160 1.38 -0.80 24.33
N ALA A 161 1.56 0.48 24.00
CA ALA A 161 2.73 1.01 23.32
C ALA A 161 3.45 2.00 24.25
N ILE A 162 4.69 1.73 24.62
CA ILE A 162 5.53 2.67 25.37
C ILE A 162 6.50 3.29 24.37
N VAL A 163 6.26 4.54 24.02
CA VAL A 163 7.02 5.27 23.00
C VAL A 163 8.12 6.07 23.66
N ASP A 164 9.34 5.96 23.13
CA ASP A 164 10.48 6.75 23.57
C ASP A 164 10.46 8.12 22.87
N VAL A 165 10.44 9.20 23.66
CA VAL A 165 10.46 10.59 23.16
C VAL A 165 11.59 11.33 23.88
N ALA A 166 12.71 11.50 23.19
CA ALA A 166 13.98 11.91 23.83
C ALA A 166 14.34 10.95 24.99
N GLU A 167 14.52 11.47 26.20
CA GLU A 167 14.80 10.69 27.42
C GLU A 167 13.52 10.25 28.16
N GLU A 168 12.36 10.74 27.73
CA GLU A 168 11.07 10.49 28.35
C GLU A 168 10.33 9.33 27.69
N LYS A 169 9.36 8.76 28.41
CA LYS A 169 8.52 7.66 27.92
C LYS A 169 7.05 8.02 28.03
N VAL A 170 6.31 7.79 26.94
CA VAL A 170 4.86 7.94 26.92
C VAL A 170 4.21 6.57 26.78
N THR A 171 3.32 6.22 27.73
CA THR A 171 2.56 4.97 27.66
C THR A 171 1.22 5.22 26.99
N VAL A 172 0.95 4.56 25.87
CA VAL A 172 -0.30 4.66 25.12
C VAL A 172 -1.03 3.32 25.17
N THR A 173 -2.24 3.31 25.71
CA THR A 173 -3.18 2.20 25.58
C THR A 173 -3.97 2.38 24.28
N VAL A 174 -3.85 1.44 23.35
CA VAL A 174 -4.56 1.45 22.06
C VAL A 174 -5.64 0.37 22.09
N SER A 175 -6.90 0.77 21.97
CA SER A 175 -8.06 -0.12 21.92
C SER A 175 -8.77 0.01 20.59
N PHE A 176 -8.75 -1.03 19.75
CA PHE A 176 -9.54 -1.05 18.53
C PHE A 176 -10.98 -1.45 18.88
N GLU A 177 -11.92 -0.51 18.77
CA GLU A 177 -13.33 -0.75 19.09
C GLU A 177 -14.10 -1.38 17.92
N GLN A 178 -13.68 -1.03 16.71
CA GLN A 178 -14.26 -1.56 15.48
C GLN A 178 -13.15 -1.70 14.44
N VAL A 179 -13.11 -2.84 13.78
CA VAL A 179 -12.19 -3.10 12.67
C VAL A 179 -13.01 -3.66 11.52
N THR A 180 -12.91 -3.02 10.36
CA THR A 180 -13.52 -3.48 9.11
C THR A 180 -12.41 -3.86 8.14
N VAL A 181 -12.36 -5.15 7.76
CA VAL A 181 -11.38 -5.66 6.79
C VAL A 181 -12.05 -5.95 5.45
N THR A 182 -11.84 -5.07 4.47
CA THR A 182 -12.27 -5.28 3.09
C THR A 182 -11.21 -6.01 2.26
N ARG A 183 -11.43 -6.13 0.95
CA ARG A 183 -10.50 -6.74 0.00
C ARG A 183 -9.82 -5.65 -0.82
N GLU A 184 -8.53 -5.82 -1.10
CA GLU A 184 -7.82 -4.97 -2.06
C GLU A 184 -8.52 -5.00 -3.44
N GLY A 185 -8.40 -3.90 -4.20
CA GLY A 185 -9.09 -3.69 -5.48
C GLY A 185 -10.57 -3.28 -5.41
N ILE A 186 -11.26 -3.49 -4.28
CA ILE A 186 -12.59 -2.87 -4.04
C ILE A 186 -12.49 -1.37 -3.71
N PRO A 187 -11.63 -0.92 -2.79
CA PRO A 187 -11.50 0.50 -2.51
C PRO A 187 -11.21 1.35 -3.77
N PRO A 188 -10.26 0.98 -4.65
CA PRO A 188 -10.01 1.69 -5.90
C PRO A 188 -11.26 1.85 -6.78
N LEU A 189 -12.13 0.84 -6.87
CA LEU A 189 -13.39 0.94 -7.62
C LEU A 189 -14.28 2.06 -7.06
N TYR A 190 -14.46 2.12 -5.74
CA TYR A 190 -15.22 3.18 -5.09
C TYR A 190 -14.57 4.55 -5.25
N ARG A 191 -13.23 4.62 -5.29
CA ARG A 191 -12.52 5.87 -5.59
C ARG A 191 -12.80 6.36 -7.01
N MET A 192 -12.82 5.47 -8.01
CA MET A 192 -13.16 5.82 -9.40
C MET A 192 -14.61 6.32 -9.51
N ILE A 193 -15.54 5.66 -8.84
CA ILE A 193 -16.96 6.03 -8.81
C ILE A 193 -17.13 7.42 -8.20
N ARG A 194 -16.47 7.68 -7.07
CA ARG A 194 -16.47 9.00 -6.44
C ARG A 194 -15.85 10.06 -7.35
N ALA A 195 -14.75 9.75 -8.02
CA ALA A 195 -14.10 10.65 -8.98
C ALA A 195 -15.06 11.07 -10.10
N ILE A 196 -15.85 10.12 -10.63
CA ILE A 196 -16.88 10.41 -11.63
C ILE A 196 -17.97 11.31 -11.05
N ALA A 197 -18.48 11.01 -9.86
CA ALA A 197 -19.53 11.80 -9.21
C ALA A 197 -19.08 13.25 -8.92
N ASP A 198 -17.81 13.44 -8.56
CA ASP A 198 -17.21 14.76 -8.29
C ASP A 198 -16.76 15.50 -9.56
N GLY A 199 -16.85 14.86 -10.74
CA GLY A 199 -16.41 15.45 -12.01
C GLY A 199 -14.88 15.55 -12.14
N GLU A 200 -14.13 14.69 -11.45
CA GLU A 200 -12.66 14.65 -11.45
C GLU A 200 -12.09 14.02 -12.72
N ASN A 201 -12.36 14.64 -13.87
CA ASN A 201 -12.02 14.12 -15.19
C ASN A 201 -10.51 13.88 -15.42
N LYS A 202 -9.64 14.53 -14.63
CA LYS A 202 -8.18 14.37 -14.72
C LYS A 202 -7.72 12.95 -14.42
N MET A 203 -8.44 12.21 -13.56
CA MET A 203 -8.17 10.79 -13.26
C MET A 203 -8.39 9.90 -14.48
N PHE A 204 -9.32 10.27 -15.37
CA PHE A 204 -9.71 9.47 -16.53
C PHE A 204 -9.09 9.95 -17.84
N ARG A 205 -8.14 10.90 -17.81
CA ARG A 205 -7.61 11.53 -19.04
C ARG A 205 -7.00 10.52 -20.03
N LYS A 206 -6.19 9.57 -19.53
CA LYS A 206 -5.55 8.54 -20.35
C LYS A 206 -6.58 7.57 -20.92
N TYR A 207 -7.60 7.25 -20.13
CA TYR A 207 -8.71 6.40 -20.53
C TYR A 207 -9.53 7.04 -21.66
N VAL A 208 -9.87 8.31 -21.52
CA VAL A 208 -10.55 9.09 -22.56
C VAL A 208 -9.70 9.16 -23.83
N GLU A 209 -8.40 9.42 -23.70
CA GLU A 209 -7.47 9.46 -24.82
C GLU A 209 -7.42 8.12 -25.56
N PHE A 210 -7.27 7.01 -24.85
CA PHE A 210 -7.28 5.67 -25.41
C PHE A 210 -8.59 5.37 -26.16
N CYS A 211 -9.75 5.63 -25.55
CA CYS A 211 -11.04 5.36 -26.19
C CYS A 211 -11.23 6.20 -27.47
N LYS A 212 -10.79 7.46 -27.47
CA LYS A 212 -10.84 8.33 -28.66
C LYS A 212 -9.88 7.87 -29.76
N GLN A 213 -8.63 7.59 -29.40
CA GLN A 213 -7.57 7.32 -30.38
C GLN A 213 -7.58 5.88 -30.89
N GLU A 214 -7.77 4.91 -30.01
CA GLU A 214 -7.62 3.48 -30.33
C GLU A 214 -8.95 2.80 -30.63
N LEU A 215 -10.02 3.17 -29.91
CA LEU A 215 -11.37 2.60 -30.11
C LEU A 215 -12.30 3.47 -30.97
N LYS A 216 -11.89 4.70 -31.29
CA LYS A 216 -12.63 5.66 -32.13
C LYS A 216 -13.99 6.06 -31.55
N TYR A 217 -14.11 6.12 -30.23
CA TYR A 217 -15.32 6.61 -29.57
C TYR A 217 -15.53 8.10 -29.88
N THR A 218 -16.79 8.46 -30.15
CA THR A 218 -17.27 9.83 -30.28
C THR A 218 -17.29 10.55 -28.93
N GLU A 219 -17.38 11.88 -28.94
CA GLU A 219 -17.49 12.66 -27.70
C GLU A 219 -18.73 12.27 -26.88
N GLU A 220 -19.84 11.97 -27.55
CA GLU A 220 -21.08 11.53 -26.90
C GLU A 220 -20.91 10.18 -26.20
N GLU A 221 -20.23 9.22 -26.84
CA GLU A 221 -19.91 7.92 -26.25
C GLU A 221 -18.98 8.07 -25.04
N ILE A 222 -17.98 8.96 -25.11
CA ILE A 222 -17.08 9.27 -24.00
C ILE A 222 -17.85 9.88 -22.82
N GLN A 223 -18.73 10.85 -23.09
CA GLN A 223 -19.56 11.46 -22.04
C GLN A 223 -20.50 10.43 -21.40
N LYS A 224 -21.06 9.52 -22.21
CA LYS A 224 -21.93 8.46 -21.72
C LYS A 224 -21.19 7.42 -20.88
N MET A 225 -19.99 6.99 -21.30
CA MET A 225 -19.24 5.95 -20.59
C MET A 225 -18.73 6.41 -19.22
N LEU A 226 -18.55 7.72 -19.02
CA LEU A 226 -18.19 8.34 -17.74
C LEU A 226 -19.40 8.79 -16.92
N LYS A 227 -20.62 8.36 -17.26
CA LYS A 227 -21.76 8.51 -16.35
C LYS A 227 -21.70 7.46 -15.26
N LEU A 228 -22.09 7.86 -14.04
CA LEU A 228 -22.07 7.01 -12.86
C LEU A 228 -22.82 5.68 -13.10
N GLU A 229 -24.03 5.75 -13.66
CA GLU A 229 -24.88 4.58 -13.93
C GLU A 229 -24.30 3.65 -15.01
N VAL A 230 -23.45 4.17 -15.89
CA VAL A 230 -22.81 3.38 -16.96
C VAL A 230 -21.52 2.75 -16.44
N PHE A 231 -20.64 3.55 -15.83
CA PHE A 231 -19.35 3.06 -15.35
C PHE A 231 -19.50 2.04 -14.21
N SER A 232 -20.42 2.28 -13.27
CA SER A 232 -20.68 1.37 -12.16
C SER A 232 -21.28 0.01 -12.55
N ALA A 233 -21.72 -0.13 -13.80
CA ALA A 233 -22.25 -1.38 -14.36
C ALA A 233 -21.22 -2.18 -15.15
N LYS A 234 -20.04 -1.61 -15.45
CA LYS A 234 -19.02 -2.25 -16.28
C LYS A 234 -18.43 -3.49 -15.63
N LYS A 235 -18.05 -4.43 -16.49
CA LYS A 235 -17.22 -5.60 -16.13
C LYS A 235 -15.75 -5.19 -16.19
N ILE A 236 -15.09 -5.07 -15.04
CA ILE A 236 -13.72 -4.52 -14.95
C ILE A 236 -12.77 -5.60 -14.45
N LEU A 237 -11.68 -5.83 -15.19
CA LEU A 237 -10.49 -6.51 -14.69
C LEU A 237 -9.53 -5.45 -14.14
N HIS A 238 -9.52 -5.32 -12.81
CA HIS A 238 -8.58 -4.47 -12.11
C HIS A 238 -7.22 -5.16 -12.01
N VAL A 239 -6.16 -4.38 -12.21
CA VAL A 239 -4.77 -4.80 -12.11
C VAL A 239 -4.06 -3.80 -11.20
N ASP A 240 -4.00 -4.14 -9.91
CA ASP A 240 -3.30 -3.35 -8.90
C ASP A 240 -1.85 -3.82 -8.82
N ILE A 241 -0.95 -3.10 -9.47
CA ILE A 241 0.47 -3.45 -9.52
C ILE A 241 1.16 -2.84 -8.29
N GLY A 242 1.41 -3.67 -7.29
CA GLY A 242 2.14 -3.32 -6.10
C GLY A 242 3.66 -3.52 -6.20
N ASP A 243 4.30 -3.39 -5.05
CA ASP A 243 5.74 -3.61 -4.91
C ASP A 243 6.09 -5.10 -4.85
N GLY A 244 5.34 -5.90 -4.07
CA GLY A 244 5.56 -7.35 -3.96
C GLY A 244 4.59 -8.22 -4.77
N THR A 245 3.39 -7.71 -5.02
CA THR A 245 2.27 -8.47 -5.59
C THR A 245 1.52 -7.64 -6.62
N THR A 246 0.88 -8.34 -7.55
CA THR A 246 -0.08 -7.76 -8.48
C THR A 246 -1.41 -8.45 -8.27
N GLU A 247 -2.43 -7.70 -7.85
CA GLU A 247 -3.77 -8.23 -7.63
C GLU A 247 -4.62 -8.06 -8.90
N TYR A 248 -5.29 -9.14 -9.31
CA TYR A 248 -6.16 -9.23 -10.47
C TYR A 248 -7.61 -9.45 -10.02
N ILE A 249 -8.38 -8.36 -9.93
CA ILE A 249 -9.74 -8.39 -9.37
C ILE A 249 -10.73 -8.26 -10.50
N TYR A 250 -11.62 -9.24 -10.64
CA TYR A 250 -12.72 -9.14 -11.60
C TYR A 250 -13.99 -8.67 -10.89
N THR A 251 -14.57 -7.58 -11.37
CA THR A 251 -15.85 -7.06 -10.88
C THR A 251 -16.89 -7.08 -11.99
N GLU A 252 -18.12 -7.45 -11.66
CA GLU A 252 -19.29 -7.17 -12.49
C GLU A 252 -20.11 -6.08 -11.80
N GLY A 253 -20.08 -4.89 -12.40
CA GLY A 253 -20.47 -3.67 -11.73
C GLY A 253 -19.68 -3.48 -10.43
N LEU A 254 -20.39 -3.27 -9.32
CA LEU A 254 -19.79 -3.03 -7.99
C LEU A 254 -19.39 -4.31 -7.25
N ASN A 255 -19.69 -5.48 -7.79
CA ASN A 255 -19.54 -6.74 -7.07
C ASN A 255 -18.30 -7.49 -7.56
N PRO A 256 -17.32 -7.79 -6.69
CA PRO A 256 -16.25 -8.72 -7.04
C PRO A 256 -16.81 -10.11 -7.28
N LYS A 257 -16.19 -10.84 -8.22
CA LYS A 257 -16.41 -12.28 -8.42
C LYS A 257 -15.28 -13.06 -7.75
N PRO A 258 -15.47 -13.56 -6.51
CA PRO A 258 -14.38 -14.08 -5.69
C PRO A 258 -13.56 -15.17 -6.40
N ASP A 259 -14.24 -16.09 -7.10
CA ASP A 259 -13.59 -17.20 -7.81
C ASP A 259 -12.77 -16.76 -9.03
N SER A 260 -13.00 -15.53 -9.52
CA SER A 260 -12.26 -14.91 -10.61
C SER A 260 -11.16 -13.95 -10.12
N CYS A 261 -11.09 -13.67 -8.82
CA CYS A 261 -10.09 -12.79 -8.22
C CYS A 261 -8.85 -13.59 -7.80
N THR A 262 -7.68 -13.14 -8.22
CA THR A 262 -6.41 -13.80 -7.90
C THR A 262 -5.31 -12.77 -7.70
N GLY A 263 -4.18 -13.20 -7.16
CA GLY A 263 -3.02 -12.36 -6.90
C GLY A 263 -1.79 -13.15 -7.28
N GLU A 264 -0.82 -12.46 -7.88
CA GLU A 264 0.44 -13.06 -8.30
C GLU A 264 1.58 -12.34 -7.60
N ARG A 265 2.63 -13.09 -7.24
CA ARG A 265 3.85 -12.55 -6.60
C ARG A 265 4.72 -11.87 -7.65
N ARG A 266 4.20 -10.79 -8.21
CA ARG A 266 4.83 -9.97 -9.25
C ARG A 266 4.68 -8.52 -8.89
N GLY A 267 5.75 -7.78 -9.02
CA GLY A 267 5.78 -6.38 -8.62
C GLY A 267 7.17 -5.81 -8.83
N ILE A 268 7.28 -4.50 -8.72
CA ILE A 268 8.56 -3.82 -9.00
C ILE A 268 9.66 -4.22 -8.01
N GLY A 269 9.29 -4.65 -6.80
CA GLY A 269 10.18 -5.17 -5.78
C GLY A 269 10.93 -6.43 -6.21
N HIS A 270 10.34 -7.27 -7.06
CA HIS A 270 11.02 -8.45 -7.62
C HIS A 270 12.09 -8.06 -8.64
N ALA A 271 11.83 -7.04 -9.48
CA ALA A 271 12.85 -6.48 -10.36
C ALA A 271 14.03 -5.91 -9.56
N LEU A 272 13.74 -5.16 -8.49
CA LEU A 272 14.77 -4.63 -7.60
C LEU A 272 15.63 -5.72 -6.98
N LEU A 273 15.03 -6.83 -6.50
CA LEU A 273 15.79 -7.95 -5.93
C LEU A 273 16.72 -8.61 -6.94
N GLU A 274 16.23 -8.86 -8.16
CA GLU A 274 17.06 -9.43 -9.22
C GLU A 274 18.18 -8.46 -9.64
N ALA A 275 17.89 -7.15 -9.72
CA ALA A 275 18.90 -6.14 -10.03
C ALA A 275 19.99 -6.05 -8.92
N ILE A 276 19.60 -6.17 -7.65
CA ILE A 276 20.54 -6.24 -6.52
C ILE A 276 21.46 -7.46 -6.67
N LYS A 277 20.90 -8.65 -6.97
CA LYS A 277 21.68 -9.87 -7.19
C LYS A 277 22.67 -9.69 -8.35
N LEU A 278 22.24 -9.11 -9.46
CA LEU A 278 23.10 -8.81 -10.60
C LEU A 278 24.23 -7.85 -10.23
N LEU A 279 23.94 -6.78 -9.50
CA LEU A 279 24.96 -5.83 -9.04
C LEU A 279 25.99 -6.50 -8.12
N GLN A 280 25.54 -7.29 -7.13
CA GLN A 280 26.41 -8.00 -6.19
C GLN A 280 27.29 -9.05 -6.88
N ASN A 281 26.74 -9.77 -7.85
CA ASN A 281 27.50 -10.77 -8.62
C ASN A 281 28.56 -10.13 -9.52
N ASN A 282 28.27 -8.96 -10.10
CA ASN A 282 29.21 -8.25 -10.97
C ASN A 282 30.27 -7.45 -10.20
N ARG A 283 30.00 -7.09 -8.94
CA ARG A 283 30.89 -6.27 -8.11
C ARG A 283 31.21 -6.97 -6.77
N PRO A 284 32.21 -7.87 -6.76
CA PRO A 284 32.72 -8.46 -5.51
C PRO A 284 33.16 -7.35 -4.54
N GLY A 285 32.51 -7.27 -3.38
CA GLY A 285 32.74 -6.23 -2.37
C GLY A 285 31.54 -5.30 -2.12
N VAL A 286 30.50 -5.38 -2.94
CA VAL A 286 29.18 -4.81 -2.60
C VAL A 286 28.57 -5.63 -1.46
N GLY A 287 28.27 -4.97 -0.34
CA GLY A 287 27.65 -5.61 0.82
C GLY A 287 26.18 -5.96 0.60
N GLU A 288 25.50 -6.38 1.66
CA GLU A 288 24.04 -6.56 1.65
C GLU A 288 23.36 -5.21 1.43
N ILE A 289 22.53 -5.13 0.37
CA ILE A 289 21.74 -3.95 0.00
C ILE A 289 20.26 -4.33 0.10
N THR A 290 19.47 -3.51 0.80
CA THR A 290 18.01 -3.64 0.84
C THR A 290 17.36 -3.05 -0.41
N ARG A 291 16.11 -3.45 -0.73
CA ARG A 291 15.35 -2.89 -1.86
C ARG A 291 15.24 -1.36 -1.80
N GLN A 292 15.06 -0.82 -0.59
CA GLN A 292 14.94 0.61 -0.34
C GLN A 292 16.27 1.32 -0.61
N GLN A 293 17.39 0.80 -0.12
CA GLN A 293 18.72 1.35 -0.42
C GLN A 293 19.05 1.28 -1.90
N PHE A 294 18.67 0.20 -2.59
CA PHE A 294 18.86 0.10 -4.03
C PHE A 294 18.01 1.14 -4.79
N ALA A 295 16.77 1.37 -4.36
CA ALA A 295 15.94 2.43 -4.92
C ALA A 295 16.57 3.83 -4.71
N GLU A 296 17.22 4.09 -3.57
CA GLU A 296 17.99 5.32 -3.36
C GLU A 296 19.17 5.43 -4.34
N ILE A 297 19.90 4.35 -4.60
CA ILE A 297 20.98 4.32 -5.61
C ILE A 297 20.44 4.70 -7.00
N LEU A 298 19.25 4.21 -7.37
CA LEU A 298 18.61 4.54 -8.64
C LEU A 298 18.19 6.01 -8.72
N LEU A 299 17.88 6.66 -7.60
CA LEU A 299 17.47 8.07 -7.56
C LEU A 299 18.65 9.05 -7.50
N HIS A 300 19.81 8.61 -7.01
CA HIS A 300 20.99 9.46 -6.84
C HIS A 300 21.99 9.25 -7.98
N GLU A 301 21.95 10.11 -9.01
CA GLU A 301 22.81 10.03 -10.20
C GLU A 301 24.32 10.02 -9.85
N GLU A 302 24.72 10.72 -8.79
CA GLU A 302 26.10 10.80 -8.31
C GLU A 302 26.57 9.55 -7.53
N HIS A 303 25.67 8.59 -7.26
CA HIS A 303 26.05 7.39 -6.53
C HIS A 303 26.97 6.52 -7.38
N LYS A 304 28.07 6.03 -6.79
CA LYS A 304 29.11 5.26 -7.51
C LYS A 304 28.63 4.01 -8.27
N PHE A 305 27.45 3.49 -7.92
CA PHE A 305 26.82 2.34 -8.57
C PHE A 305 25.57 2.69 -9.40
N HIS A 306 25.25 3.98 -9.57
CA HIS A 306 24.02 4.42 -10.21
C HIS A 306 23.84 3.84 -11.62
N GLN A 307 24.86 3.96 -12.48
CA GLN A 307 24.78 3.52 -13.87
C GLN A 307 24.53 2.01 -14.00
N GLU A 308 25.31 1.19 -13.27
CA GLU A 308 25.13 -0.27 -13.26
C GLU A 308 23.79 -0.68 -12.66
N ALA A 309 23.38 -0.05 -11.55
CA ALA A 309 22.08 -0.30 -10.93
C ALA A 309 20.95 -0.01 -11.91
N LYS A 310 21.04 1.10 -12.66
CA LYS A 310 20.06 1.50 -13.68
C LYS A 310 19.98 0.49 -14.83
N GLU A 311 21.13 0.02 -15.34
CA GLU A 311 21.20 -0.98 -16.41
C GLU A 311 20.61 -2.34 -15.96
N PHE A 312 21.02 -2.86 -14.80
CA PHE A 312 20.45 -4.12 -14.29
C PHE A 312 18.97 -3.98 -13.95
N PHE A 313 18.55 -2.83 -13.44
CA PHE A 313 17.14 -2.58 -13.16
C PHE A 313 16.32 -2.51 -14.45
N TYR A 314 16.82 -1.88 -15.52
CA TYR A 314 16.14 -1.82 -16.81
C TYR A 314 15.79 -3.22 -17.35
N GLU A 315 16.77 -4.13 -17.39
CA GLU A 315 16.58 -5.50 -17.87
C GLU A 315 15.61 -6.30 -16.99
N THR A 316 15.78 -6.22 -15.67
CA THR A 316 14.93 -6.98 -14.73
C THR A 316 13.50 -6.45 -14.66
N ARG A 317 13.33 -5.12 -14.82
CA ARG A 317 12.04 -4.44 -14.93
C ARG A 317 11.28 -4.91 -16.17
N TYR A 318 11.95 -5.01 -17.32
CA TYR A 318 11.35 -5.51 -18.55
C TYR A 318 10.82 -6.93 -18.40
N VAL A 319 11.59 -7.84 -17.79
CA VAL A 319 11.15 -9.22 -17.51
C VAL A 319 9.92 -9.25 -16.60
N GLN A 320 9.86 -8.38 -15.57
CA GLN A 320 8.67 -8.26 -14.73
C GLN A 320 7.45 -7.74 -15.50
N ALA A 321 7.63 -6.76 -16.40
CA ALA A 321 6.58 -6.26 -17.26
C ALA A 321 6.03 -7.36 -18.18
N GLU A 322 6.88 -8.13 -18.86
CA GLU A 322 6.46 -9.23 -19.73
C GLU A 322 5.65 -10.29 -18.97
N ASN A 323 6.09 -10.61 -17.77
CA ASN A 323 5.38 -11.51 -16.88
C ASN A 323 3.99 -10.93 -16.55
N ILE A 324 3.89 -9.72 -16.01
CA ILE A 324 2.59 -9.11 -15.65
C ILE A 324 1.66 -9.04 -16.87
N LEU A 325 2.17 -8.69 -18.06
CA LEU A 325 1.42 -8.68 -19.30
C LEU A 325 0.86 -10.08 -19.65
N ARG A 326 1.67 -11.14 -19.51
CA ARG A 326 1.23 -12.52 -19.71
C ARG A 326 0.10 -12.89 -18.76
N ASP A 327 0.19 -12.47 -17.50
CA ASP A 327 -0.87 -12.71 -16.53
C ASP A 327 -2.14 -11.96 -16.88
N ILE A 328 -2.08 -10.67 -17.22
CA ILE A 328 -3.25 -9.90 -17.66
C ILE A 328 -3.97 -10.64 -18.81
N ARG A 329 -3.20 -11.09 -19.81
CA ARG A 329 -3.73 -11.86 -20.95
C ARG A 329 -4.40 -13.17 -20.50
N ASN A 330 -3.77 -13.90 -19.59
CA ASN A 330 -4.29 -15.16 -19.07
C ASN A 330 -5.53 -14.97 -18.20
N LYS A 331 -5.53 -14.00 -17.27
CA LYS A 331 -6.65 -13.70 -16.37
C LYS A 331 -7.85 -13.17 -17.15
N TYR A 332 -7.63 -12.31 -18.14
CA TYR A 332 -8.69 -11.91 -19.08
C TYR A 332 -9.34 -13.12 -19.77
N ARG A 333 -8.55 -14.09 -20.27
CA ARG A 333 -9.11 -15.27 -20.96
C ARG A 333 -9.78 -16.25 -20.00
N ASN A 334 -9.12 -16.56 -18.90
CA ASN A 334 -9.47 -17.70 -18.06
C ASN A 334 -10.34 -17.32 -16.86
N ASN A 335 -10.06 -16.18 -16.21
CA ASN A 335 -10.77 -15.78 -15.00
C ASN A 335 -12.04 -14.98 -15.31
N THR A 336 -12.01 -14.19 -16.38
CA THR A 336 -13.17 -13.38 -16.79
C THR A 336 -13.90 -14.00 -17.97
N ALA A 337 -13.48 -15.17 -18.47
CA ALA A 337 -14.02 -15.80 -19.69
C ALA A 337 -14.06 -14.85 -20.90
N SER A 338 -13.12 -13.91 -20.97
CA SER A 338 -13.08 -12.82 -21.96
C SER A 338 -14.24 -11.83 -21.90
N GLU A 339 -14.99 -11.80 -20.79
CA GLU A 339 -16.14 -10.92 -20.57
C GLU A 339 -15.80 -9.56 -19.94
N ALA A 340 -14.56 -9.36 -19.48
CA ALA A 340 -14.17 -8.03 -19.01
C ALA A 340 -14.26 -7.03 -20.17
N GLU A 341 -14.88 -5.88 -19.91
CA GLU A 341 -15.00 -4.77 -20.86
C GLU A 341 -13.83 -3.81 -20.72
N VAL A 342 -13.35 -3.64 -19.47
CA VAL A 342 -12.27 -2.72 -19.10
C VAL A 342 -11.12 -3.48 -18.46
N ILE A 343 -9.90 -3.13 -18.83
CA ILE A 343 -8.70 -3.42 -18.05
C ILE A 343 -8.29 -2.13 -17.34
N ALA A 344 -8.39 -2.11 -16.01
CA ALA A 344 -8.02 -0.96 -15.18
C ALA A 344 -6.65 -1.19 -14.54
N ILE A 345 -5.66 -0.37 -14.88
CA ILE A 345 -4.28 -0.45 -14.37
C ILE A 345 -4.04 0.67 -13.36
N TYR A 346 -3.56 0.31 -12.17
CA TYR A 346 -3.16 1.25 -11.12
C TYR A 346 -2.16 0.59 -10.15
N GLY A 347 -1.84 1.27 -9.05
CA GLY A 347 -0.84 0.83 -8.07
C GLY A 347 0.51 1.52 -8.25
N GLY A 348 1.38 1.41 -7.24
CA GLY A 348 2.68 2.09 -7.28
C GLY A 348 3.63 1.51 -8.33
N GLY A 349 3.53 0.22 -8.62
CA GLY A 349 4.35 -0.45 -9.63
C GLY A 349 3.95 -0.13 -11.06
N SER A 350 2.71 0.31 -11.32
CA SER A 350 2.29 0.67 -12.68
C SER A 350 3.07 1.87 -13.22
N ILE A 351 3.45 2.81 -12.35
CA ILE A 351 4.24 3.99 -12.71
C ILE A 351 5.62 3.58 -13.23
N ALA A 352 6.29 2.67 -12.52
CA ALA A 352 7.64 2.23 -12.88
C ALA A 352 7.65 1.35 -14.13
N LEU A 353 6.59 0.58 -14.37
CA LEU A 353 6.48 -0.37 -15.48
C LEU A 353 5.78 0.18 -16.72
N GLU A 354 5.30 1.43 -16.68
CA GLU A 354 4.47 2.03 -17.74
C GLU A 354 5.13 1.93 -19.12
N GLU A 355 6.40 2.32 -19.22
CA GLU A 355 7.16 2.32 -20.48
C GLU A 355 7.26 0.93 -21.14
N ASP A 356 7.32 -0.12 -20.32
CA ASP A 356 7.49 -1.50 -20.78
C ASP A 356 6.14 -2.22 -21.00
N LEU A 357 5.06 -1.74 -20.36
CA LEU A 357 3.73 -2.37 -20.40
C LEU A 357 2.75 -1.70 -21.37
N GLU A 358 2.74 -0.36 -21.44
CA GLU A 358 1.64 0.41 -22.03
C GLU A 358 1.42 0.06 -23.50
N LYS A 359 2.48 0.03 -24.31
CA LYS A 359 2.39 -0.26 -25.75
C LYS A 359 1.79 -1.63 -26.05
N GLU A 360 2.20 -2.65 -25.29
CA GLU A 360 1.73 -4.01 -25.45
C GLU A 360 0.30 -4.20 -24.95
N LEU A 361 -0.07 -3.50 -23.87
CA LEU A 361 -1.45 -3.48 -23.37
C LEU A 361 -2.40 -2.74 -24.30
N VAL A 362 -2.01 -1.58 -24.84
CA VAL A 362 -2.76 -0.86 -25.87
C VAL A 362 -3.05 -1.80 -27.05
N SER A 363 -2.02 -2.47 -27.56
CA SER A 363 -2.16 -3.42 -28.66
C SER A 363 -3.08 -4.60 -28.31
N PHE A 364 -2.98 -5.12 -27.09
CA PHE A 364 -3.84 -6.19 -26.61
C PHE A 364 -5.30 -5.75 -26.48
N CYS A 365 -5.56 -4.62 -25.83
CA CYS A 365 -6.90 -4.08 -25.63
C CYS A 365 -7.58 -3.78 -26.97
N LYS A 366 -6.87 -3.12 -27.89
CA LYS A 366 -7.38 -2.84 -29.25
C LYS A 366 -7.80 -4.11 -30.00
N ARG A 367 -6.97 -5.15 -29.99
CA ARG A 367 -7.28 -6.42 -30.68
C ARG A 367 -8.51 -7.13 -30.11
N ASN A 368 -8.73 -7.01 -28.81
CA ASN A 368 -9.85 -7.66 -28.11
C ASN A 368 -11.04 -6.71 -27.89
N LYS A 369 -11.00 -5.49 -28.46
CA LYS A 369 -12.03 -4.44 -28.28
C LYS A 369 -12.32 -4.10 -26.81
N LEU A 370 -11.26 -4.08 -26.00
CA LEU A 370 -11.30 -3.73 -24.58
C LEU A 370 -10.98 -2.24 -24.40
N GLU A 371 -11.61 -1.66 -23.40
CA GLU A 371 -11.27 -0.35 -22.85
C GLU A 371 -10.03 -0.48 -21.95
N LEU A 372 -9.06 0.44 -22.08
CA LEU A 372 -7.89 0.51 -21.21
C LEU A 372 -7.99 1.74 -20.30
N LEU A 373 -8.25 1.51 -19.02
CA LEU A 373 -8.26 2.54 -17.98
C LEU A 373 -6.90 2.53 -17.26
N TRP A 374 -5.96 3.35 -17.72
CA TRP A 374 -4.68 3.55 -17.03
C TRP A 374 -4.77 4.75 -16.09
N ILE A 375 -4.75 4.52 -14.79
CA ILE A 375 -4.82 5.60 -13.80
C ILE A 375 -3.50 6.38 -13.82
N PRO A 376 -3.53 7.72 -13.98
CA PRO A 376 -2.32 8.52 -13.98
C PRO A 376 -1.51 8.43 -12.67
N ALA A 377 -0.20 8.62 -12.78
CA ALA A 377 0.76 8.44 -11.70
C ALA A 377 0.42 9.23 -10.42
N GLU A 378 -0.12 10.45 -10.56
CA GLU A 378 -0.49 11.29 -9.41
C GLU A 378 -1.66 10.72 -8.59
N TYR A 379 -2.43 9.77 -9.14
CA TYR A 379 -3.55 9.11 -8.47
C TYR A 379 -3.24 7.65 -8.12
N ALA A 380 -2.46 6.96 -8.96
CA ALA A 380 -2.30 5.50 -8.93
C ALA A 380 -1.83 4.94 -7.58
N VAL A 381 -0.98 5.67 -6.86
CA VAL A 381 -0.40 5.22 -5.58
C VAL A 381 -1.42 5.22 -4.45
N ASP A 382 -2.37 6.16 -4.45
CA ASP A 382 -3.25 6.42 -3.30
C ASP A 382 -4.69 5.91 -3.51
N MET A 383 -4.96 5.25 -4.64
CA MET A 383 -6.28 4.66 -4.97
C MET A 383 -6.87 3.78 -3.86
N ASN A 384 -6.06 2.91 -3.24
CA ASN A 384 -6.54 2.04 -2.16
C ASN A 384 -6.93 2.85 -0.91
N ILE A 385 -6.05 3.73 -0.43
CA ILE A 385 -6.29 4.48 0.81
C ILE A 385 -7.42 5.51 0.65
N GLU A 386 -7.52 6.18 -0.50
CA GLU A 386 -8.64 7.08 -0.81
C GLU A 386 -9.95 6.32 -0.98
N GLY A 387 -9.89 5.14 -1.60
CA GLY A 387 -11.05 4.24 -1.69
C GLY A 387 -11.56 3.76 -0.34
N LEU A 388 -10.66 3.48 0.61
CA LEU A 388 -11.04 3.07 1.98
C LEU A 388 -11.76 4.21 2.70
N ASP A 389 -11.36 5.46 2.46
CA ASP A 389 -12.02 6.64 3.01
C ASP A 389 -13.45 6.80 2.46
N VAL A 390 -13.65 6.56 1.16
CA VAL A 390 -14.99 6.56 0.54
C VAL A 390 -15.87 5.45 1.13
N LEU A 391 -15.33 4.23 1.23
CA LEU A 391 -16.06 3.09 1.80
C LEU A 391 -16.54 3.35 3.23
N GLU A 392 -15.65 3.87 4.08
CA GLU A 392 -16.00 4.18 5.47
C GLU A 392 -17.07 5.28 5.57
N LYS A 393 -16.95 6.35 4.78
CA LYS A 393 -17.84 7.52 4.87
C LYS A 393 -19.20 7.34 4.22
N GLU A 394 -19.32 6.46 3.23
CA GLU A 394 -20.51 6.42 2.36
C GLU A 394 -21.18 5.04 2.30
N VAL A 395 -20.47 3.96 2.59
CA VAL A 395 -20.96 2.59 2.37
C VAL A 395 -21.12 1.81 3.67
N LEU A 396 -20.18 2.00 4.61
CA LEU A 396 -20.12 1.26 5.88
C LEU A 396 -20.81 1.99 7.05
N VAL A 397 -21.49 3.12 6.77
CA VAL A 397 -22.18 3.97 7.76
C VAL A 397 -23.52 3.40 8.20
#